data_AF-A0A139PEV5-F1
#
_entry.id   AF-A0A139PEV5-F1
#
_cell.length_a   1.000
_cell.length_b   1.000
_cell.length_c   1.000
_cell.angle_alpha   90.00
_cell.angle_beta   90.00
_cell.angle_gamma   90.00
#
_symmetry.space_group_name_H-M   'P 1'
#
loop_
_entity.id
_entity.type
_entity.pdbx_description
1 polymer ?
#
loop_
_entity_poly.entity_id
_entity_poly.type
_entity_poly.pdbx_seq_one_letter_code
_entity_poly.pdbx_strand_id
1 'polypeptide(L)'
;MTSQVTEDSRVLILAPSGLIYNWADEFRKFAPQLDLAVVHGLKANREAILSENHQIYVTSYATFRQDSELYQEMAFDFLFLDEAQVMKMPKPRLLRVCDSLWYQQSLLYQVHPSKII
;
A
#
# COMPACT_ATOMS: atom_id res chain seq x y z
N MET A 1 17.74 10.94 6.33
CA MET A 1 17.82 10.37 4.98
C MET A 1 16.39 10.35 4.46
N THR A 2 16.04 11.31 3.60
CA THR A 2 14.72 11.40 2.98
C THR A 2 14.70 10.39 1.84
N SER A 3 14.25 9.16 2.11
CA SER A 3 14.07 8.16 1.06
C SER A 3 12.90 8.63 0.18
N GLN A 4 13.21 9.09 -1.02
CA GLN A 4 12.22 9.39 -2.06
C GLN A 4 11.86 8.07 -2.74
N VAL A 5 10.58 7.89 -3.08
CA VAL A 5 10.14 6.75 -3.90
C VAL A 5 10.71 6.96 -5.30
N THR A 6 11.43 5.97 -5.82
CA THR A 6 11.99 5.98 -7.17
C THR A 6 11.08 5.20 -8.13
N GLU A 7 11.29 5.34 -9.45
CA GLU A 7 10.54 4.55 -10.45
C GLU A 7 10.71 3.03 -10.27
N ASP A 8 11.81 2.56 -9.67
CA ASP A 8 12.04 1.13 -9.40
C ASP A 8 11.52 0.68 -8.03
N SER A 9 11.01 1.60 -7.21
CA SER A 9 10.56 1.29 -5.86
C SER A 9 9.23 0.55 -5.89
N ARG A 10 9.11 -0.53 -5.11
CA ARG A 10 7.83 -1.20 -4.88
C ARG A 10 7.15 -0.68 -3.63
N VAL A 11 5.91 -0.23 -3.79
CA VAL A 11 5.14 0.44 -2.75
C VAL A 11 3.89 -0.37 -2.39
N LEU A 12 3.65 -0.53 -1.09
CA LEU A 12 2.42 -1.08 -0.56
C LEU A 12 1.67 0.00 0.23
N ILE A 13 0.39 0.21 -0.11
CA ILE A 13 -0.51 1.13 0.58
C ILE A 13 -1.61 0.31 1.26
N LEU A 14 -1.70 0.43 2.59
CA LEU A 14 -2.78 -0.13 3.38
C LEU A 14 -3.77 0.97 3.75
N ALA A 15 -5.01 0.83 3.29
CA ALA A 15 -6.07 1.79 3.56
C ALA A 15 -7.36 1.11 4.06
N PRO A 16 -8.30 1.86 4.68
CA PRO A 16 -9.66 1.37 4.90
C PRO A 16 -10.31 0.91 3.59
N SER A 17 -11.13 -0.14 3.63
CA SER A 17 -11.75 -0.72 2.42
C SER A 17 -12.56 0.30 1.59
N GLY A 18 -13.12 1.33 2.22
CA GLY A 18 -13.85 2.40 1.53
C GLY A 18 -12.98 3.44 0.84
N LEU A 19 -11.66 3.46 1.11
CA LEU A 19 -10.71 4.45 0.58
C LEU A 19 -9.75 3.88 -0.47
N ILE A 20 -9.68 2.55 -0.64
CA ILE A 20 -8.76 1.92 -1.61
C ILE A 20 -8.99 2.40 -3.06
N TYR A 21 -10.24 2.64 -3.46
CA TYR A 21 -10.56 3.12 -4.80
C TYR A 21 -10.28 4.62 -4.96
N ASN A 22 -10.46 5.40 -3.87
CA ASN A 22 -10.10 6.82 -3.87
C ASN A 22 -8.60 6.99 -4.13
N TRP A 23 -7.76 6.16 -3.52
CA TRP A 23 -6.33 6.12 -3.81
C TRP A 23 -6.05 5.87 -5.29
N ALA A 24 -6.69 4.88 -5.90
CA ALA A 24 -6.51 4.59 -7.32
C ALA A 24 -6.91 5.78 -8.22
N ASP A 25 -8.01 6.46 -7.90
CA ASP A 25 -8.47 7.63 -8.65
C ASP A 25 -7.52 8.82 -8.48
N GLU A 26 -7.01 9.05 -7.28
CA GLU A 26 -6.03 10.10 -7.00
C GLU A 26 -4.71 9.86 -7.73
N PHE A 27 -4.18 8.63 -7.73
CA PHE A 27 -2.98 8.29 -8.49
C PHE A 27 -3.22 8.44 -10.00
N ARG A 28 -4.36 8.00 -10.54
CA ARG A 28 -4.70 8.22 -11.94
C ARG A 28 -4.75 9.71 -12.30
N LYS A 29 -5.16 10.57 -11.36
CA LYS A 29 -5.26 12.03 -11.56
C LYS A 29 -3.91 12.74 -11.46
N PHE A 30 -3.11 12.41 -10.45
CA PHE A 30 -1.91 13.16 -10.07
C PHE A 30 -0.60 12.50 -10.54
N ALA A 31 -0.63 11.20 -10.80
CA ALA A 31 0.52 10.40 -11.19
C ALA A 31 0.14 9.26 -12.17
N PRO A 32 -0.51 9.57 -13.31
CA PRO A 32 -0.99 8.56 -14.26
C PRO A 32 0.13 7.68 -14.86
N GLN A 33 1.38 8.11 -14.76
CA GLN A 33 2.56 7.37 -15.20
C GLN A 33 2.96 6.21 -14.27
N LEU A 34 2.46 6.20 -13.03
CA LEU A 34 2.78 5.16 -12.05
C LEU A 34 1.83 3.98 -12.21
N ASP A 35 2.37 2.77 -12.15
CA ASP A 35 1.59 1.54 -12.28
C ASP A 35 1.02 1.13 -10.92
N LEU A 36 -0.29 1.33 -10.77
CA LEU A 36 -1.02 1.06 -9.54
C LEU A 36 -2.08 -0.02 -9.74
N ALA A 37 -2.03 -1.02 -8.87
CA ALA A 37 -3.02 -2.08 -8.78
C ALA A 37 -3.81 -2.05 -7.47
N VAL A 38 -5.13 -2.18 -7.58
CA VAL A 38 -6.03 -2.30 -6.43
C VAL A 38 -6.28 -3.77 -6.13
N VAL A 39 -5.74 -4.25 -5.02
CA VAL A 39 -5.89 -5.64 -4.58
C VAL A 39 -7.18 -5.77 -3.77
N HIS A 40 -8.28 -6.06 -4.47
CA HIS A 40 -9.60 -6.20 -3.87
C HIS A 40 -10.42 -7.33 -4.49
N GLY A 41 -11.52 -7.72 -3.84
CA GLY A 41 -12.45 -8.73 -4.33
C GLY A 41 -12.16 -10.13 -3.80
N LEU A 42 -12.56 -11.15 -4.56
CA LEU A 42 -12.38 -12.56 -4.21
C LEU A 42 -10.90 -12.94 -4.17
N LYS A 43 -10.57 -13.99 -3.39
CA LYS A 43 -9.17 -14.42 -3.19
C LYS A 43 -8.44 -14.67 -4.51
N ALA A 44 -9.07 -15.38 -5.45
CA ALA A 44 -8.48 -15.66 -6.76
C ALA A 44 -8.13 -14.38 -7.55
N ASN A 45 -8.94 -13.32 -7.46
CA ASN A 45 -8.65 -12.05 -8.13
C ASN A 45 -7.45 -11.36 -7.47
N ARG A 46 -7.38 -11.40 -6.13
CA ARG A 46 -6.27 -10.80 -5.39
C ARG A 46 -4.96 -11.54 -5.66
N GLU A 47 -4.99 -12.87 -5.68
CA GLU A 47 -3.84 -13.70 -6.05
C GLU A 47 -3.36 -13.41 -7.47
N ALA A 48 -4.28 -13.28 -8.43
CA ALA A 48 -3.92 -12.91 -9.81
C ALA A 48 -3.21 -11.55 -9.87
N ILE A 49 -3.77 -10.52 -9.22
CA ILE A 49 -3.18 -9.17 -9.19
C ILE A 49 -1.82 -9.17 -8.50
N LEU A 50 -1.67 -9.90 -7.39
CA LEU A 50 -0.40 -10.00 -6.67
C LEU A 50 0.68 -10.79 -7.43
N SER A 51 0.29 -11.61 -8.41
CA SER A 51 1.21 -12.34 -9.29
C SER A 51 1.76 -11.48 -10.44
N GLU A 52 1.10 -10.36 -10.74
CA GLU A 52 1.59 -9.37 -11.70
C GLU A 52 2.66 -8.48 -11.05
N ASN A 53 3.49 -7.81 -11.85
CA ASN A 53 4.56 -6.96 -11.33
C ASN A 53 4.22 -5.48 -11.45
N HIS A 54 3.33 -5.03 -10.57
CA HIS A 54 3.02 -3.61 -10.41
C HIS A 54 4.03 -2.90 -9.51
N GLN A 55 4.14 -1.58 -9.70
CA GLN A 55 4.95 -0.72 -8.86
C GLN A 55 4.25 -0.44 -7.52
N ILE A 56 2.95 -0.16 -7.55
CA ILE A 56 2.16 0.23 -6.38
C ILE A 56 0.98 -0.72 -6.18
N TYR A 57 0.84 -1.24 -4.97
CA TYR A 57 -0.30 -2.07 -4.57
C TYR A 57 -1.10 -1.34 -3.51
N VAL A 58 -2.41 -1.20 -3.73
CA VAL A 58 -3.35 -0.66 -2.75
C VAL A 58 -4.26 -1.77 -2.29
N THR A 59 -4.24 -2.06 -1.00
CA THR A 59 -5.08 -3.12 -0.41
C THR A 59 -5.69 -2.65 0.91
N SER A 60 -6.73 -3.36 1.35
CA SER A 60 -7.29 -3.09 2.65
C SER A 60 -6.55 -3.82 3.77
N TYR A 61 -6.60 -3.27 4.98
CA TYR A 61 -6.04 -3.93 6.16
C TYR A 61 -6.59 -5.36 6.38
N ALA A 62 -7.87 -5.58 6.07
CA ALA A 62 -8.51 -6.87 6.23
C ALA A 62 -7.96 -7.92 5.25
N THR A 63 -7.86 -7.54 3.97
CA THR A 63 -7.35 -8.42 2.90
C THR A 63 -5.85 -8.67 3.04
N PHE A 64 -5.07 -7.64 3.38
CA PHE A 64 -3.66 -7.78 3.74
C PHE A 64 -3.44 -8.80 4.87
N ARG A 65 -4.30 -8.76 5.90
CA ARG A 65 -4.19 -9.71 7.02
C ARG A 65 -4.50 -11.15 6.60
N GLN A 66 -5.48 -11.33 5.71
CA GLN A 66 -5.89 -12.64 5.20
C GLN A 66 -4.81 -13.25 4.30
N ASP A 67 -4.18 -12.43 3.46
CA ASP A 67 -3.22 -12.89 2.45
C ASP A 67 -1.77 -12.57 2.83
N SER A 68 -1.49 -12.41 4.13
CA SER A 68 -0.20 -11.89 4.60
C SER A 68 1.01 -12.71 4.19
N GLU A 69 0.82 -13.99 3.85
CA GLU A 69 1.88 -14.87 3.35
C GLU A 69 2.32 -14.44 1.94
N LEU A 70 1.37 -14.12 1.05
CA LEU A 70 1.68 -13.63 -0.31
C LEU A 70 2.47 -12.31 -0.26
N TYR A 71 2.07 -11.39 0.61
CA TYR A 71 2.78 -10.12 0.79
C TYR A 71 4.16 -10.29 1.41
N GLN A 72 4.44 -11.37 2.15
CA GLN A 72 5.77 -11.63 2.72
C GLN A 72 6.75 -12.18 1.67
N GLU A 73 6.25 -12.86 0.65
CA GLU A 73 7.05 -13.31 -0.49
C GLU A 73 7.42 -12.15 -1.41
N MET A 74 6.63 -11.06 -1.37
CA MET A 74 6.87 -9.84 -2.10
C MET A 74 7.74 -8.88 -1.27
N ALA A 75 8.94 -8.55 -1.75
CA ALA A 75 9.74 -7.49 -1.15
C ALA A 75 9.15 -6.10 -1.52
N PHE A 76 8.88 -5.26 -0.52
CA PHE A 76 8.46 -3.88 -0.68
C PHE A 76 9.47 -2.91 -0.07
N ASP A 77 9.78 -1.83 -0.79
CA ASP A 77 10.68 -0.78 -0.32
C ASP A 77 9.97 0.20 0.63
N PHE A 78 8.67 0.42 0.38
CA PHE A 78 7.86 1.36 1.14
C PHE A 78 6.51 0.77 1.53
N LEU A 79 6.12 1.01 2.77
CA LEU A 79 4.79 0.69 3.30
C LEU A 79 4.12 1.96 3.82
N PHE A 80 3.03 2.36 3.19
CA PHE A 80 2.18 3.47 3.61
C PHE A 80 0.94 2.94 4.33
N LEU A 81 0.63 3.54 5.49
CA LEU A 81 -0.51 3.16 6.31
C LEU A 81 -1.46 4.36 6.40
N ASP A 82 -2.57 4.30 5.67
CA ASP A 82 -3.61 5.33 5.71
C ASP A 82 -4.56 5.07 6.88
N GLU A 83 -4.91 6.12 7.63
CA GLU A 83 -5.72 6.02 8.85
C GLU A 83 -5.20 4.96 9.84
N ALA A 84 -3.87 4.83 10.00
CA ALA A 84 -3.21 3.80 10.82
C ALA A 84 -3.72 3.72 12.27
N GLN A 85 -4.32 4.79 12.79
CA GLN A 85 -5.00 4.84 14.09
C GLN A 85 -6.23 3.92 14.19
N VAL A 86 -6.90 3.67 13.06
CA VAL A 86 -8.10 2.83 12.96
C VAL A 86 -7.77 1.36 13.21
N MET A 87 -6.51 0.95 13.04
CA MET A 87 -6.15 -0.45 13.07
C MET A 87 -4.91 -0.71 13.93
N LYS A 88 -5.13 -1.39 15.06
CA LYS A 88 -4.06 -1.86 15.95
C LYS A 88 -3.39 -3.11 15.37
N MET A 89 -2.50 -2.96 14.38
CA MET A 89 -1.68 -4.09 13.92
C MET A 89 -0.37 -4.22 14.70
N PRO A 90 0.06 -5.44 15.03
CA PRO A 90 1.36 -5.66 15.67
C PRO A 90 2.51 -5.29 14.72
N LYS A 91 3.44 -4.46 15.17
CA LYS A 91 4.67 -4.08 14.44
C LYS A 91 5.44 -5.27 13.83
N PRO A 92 5.57 -6.44 14.50
CA PRO A 92 6.28 -7.58 13.92
C PRO A 92 5.67 -8.12 12.61
N ARG A 93 4.38 -7.90 12.36
CA ARG A 93 3.73 -8.34 11.12
C ARG A 93 4.01 -7.38 9.96
N LEU A 94 4.16 -6.09 10.24
CA LEU A 94 4.52 -5.07 9.25
C LEU A 94 5.99 -5.22 8.81
N LEU A 95 6.89 -5.46 9.76
CA LEU A 95 8.33 -5.65 9.52
C LEU A 95 8.66 -6.88 8.66
N ARG A 96 7.74 -7.84 8.51
CA ARG A 96 7.96 -9.02 7.64
C ARG A 96 7.73 -8.74 6.16
N VAL A 97 7.05 -7.63 5.85
CA VAL A 97 6.68 -7.25 4.47
C VAL A 97 7.54 -6.10 3.98
N CYS A 98 7.98 -5.22 4.88
CA CYS A 98 8.83 -4.10 4.55
C CYS A 98 9.75 -3.81 5.74
N ASP A 99 11.06 -3.79 5.49
CA ASP A 99 12.08 -3.46 6.49
C ASP A 99 12.07 -1.95 6.84
N SER A 100 11.63 -1.10 5.90
CA SER A 100 11.53 0.35 6.07
C SER A 100 10.07 0.79 6.31
N LEU A 101 9.66 0.79 7.58
CA LEU A 101 8.31 1.23 7.97
C LEU A 101 8.17 2.74 7.94
N TRP A 102 7.33 3.26 7.04
CA TRP A 102 6.92 4.66 7.03
C TRP A 102 5.59 4.80 7.78
N TYR A 103 5.68 5.13 9.07
CA TYR A 103 4.52 5.38 9.90
C TYR A 103 4.06 6.82 9.70
N GLN A 104 2.90 7.05 9.06
CA GLN A 104 2.28 8.36 9.08
C GLN A 104 1.13 8.40 10.09
N GLN A 105 1.31 9.20 11.14
CA GLN A 105 0.26 9.60 12.06
C GLN A 105 -0.32 10.92 11.55
N SER A 106 -1.38 10.90 10.73
CA SER A 106 -1.99 12.17 10.29
C SER A 106 -3.03 12.63 11.32
N LEU A 107 -2.65 13.61 12.14
CA LEU A 107 -3.62 14.61 12.57
C LEU A 107 -3.79 15.59 11.40
N LEU A 108 -4.97 15.51 10.76
CA LEU A 108 -5.62 16.56 9.96
C LEU A 108 -5.22 16.88 8.50
N TYR A 109 -4.32 16.18 7.81
CA TYR A 109 -4.14 16.44 6.36
C TYR A 109 -4.03 15.17 5.51
N GLN A 110 -4.88 15.11 4.49
CA GLN A 110 -4.93 14.10 3.42
C GLN A 110 -3.52 13.84 2.87
N VAL A 111 -3.15 12.57 2.73
CA VAL A 111 -1.92 12.17 2.05
C VAL A 111 -2.16 12.35 0.55
N HIS A 112 -1.88 13.55 0.05
CA HIS A 112 -1.93 13.80 -1.38
C HIS A 112 -0.86 12.93 -2.07
N PRO A 113 -1.16 12.22 -3.17
CA PRO A 113 -0.21 11.31 -3.83
C PRO A 113 1.12 11.97 -4.19
N SER A 114 1.10 13.29 -4.41
CA SER A 114 2.27 14.13 -4.65
C SER A 114 3.25 14.27 -3.47
N LYS A 115 2.98 13.64 -2.31
CA LYS A 115 3.95 13.49 -1.21
C LYS A 115 4.60 12.10 -1.17
N ILE A 116 4.07 11.15 -1.95
CA ILE A 116 4.63 9.82 -2.13
C ILE A 116 5.70 9.85 -3.21
N ILE A 117 5.48 10.65 -4.26
CA ILE A 117 6.43 10.98 -5.34
C ILE A 117 7.32 12.17 -4.95
#